data_AF-A0A194X1Q5-F1
#
_entry.id   AF-A0A194X1Q5-F1
#
_cell.length_a   1.000
_cell.length_b   1.000
_cell.length_c   1.000
_cell.angle_alpha   90.00
_cell.angle_beta   90.00
_cell.angle_gamma   90.00
#
_symmetry.space_group_name_H-M   'P 1'
#
loop_
_entity.id
_entity.type
_entity.pdbx_description
1 polymer ?
#
loop_
_entity_poly.entity_id
_entity_poly.type
_entity_poly.pdbx_seq_one_letter_code
_entity_poly.pdbx_strand_id
1 'polypeptide(L)'
;MVNLAAVDYPFEYERGIVLKGFNTLLVVTAKRVTDSGSAFQWHFVHSKNNIPLSRYTDDERYHIWEEEEESRPQLENIREAIRTFLGWNDCYEIQLGEVDPSDVTVTTLCRMGRSLALKTVGFNAGIGKSPMTVGASATFEVQEDSVRHSRETRFIEMIASSITTPILLYAPDERRGWLVAQLWVLVYMALIYAQQHELEPAPPKAYSNLERTRKLLIENSELKLLPKGVDKEKAELVAYPLKDLLCDLAQGLEWAEEHARRQRKIPLRHDRIYGLEFFELATRQKNYFVKECKIQDTHGGWIKLLDDETIKGVVFCKGLGESFHKVSPTWPL
;
A
#
# COMPACT_ATOMS: atom_id res chain seq x y z
N MET A 1 -23.14 20.22 -1.04
CA MET A 1 -22.97 19.35 0.14
C MET A 1 -22.75 17.94 -0.39
N VAL A 2 -21.55 17.37 -0.24
CA VAL A 2 -21.22 16.04 -0.77
C VAL A 2 -21.64 15.01 0.27
N ASN A 3 -22.62 14.16 -0.05
CA ASN A 3 -23.06 13.07 0.81
C ASN A 3 -22.29 11.80 0.43
N LEU A 4 -21.24 11.48 1.19
CA LEU A 4 -20.32 10.37 0.91
C LEU A 4 -20.98 8.98 0.96
N ALA A 5 -22.14 8.84 1.62
CA ALA A 5 -22.78 7.54 1.86
C ALA A 5 -24.25 7.47 1.40
N ALA A 6 -24.76 8.52 0.73
CA ALA A 6 -26.16 8.64 0.31
C ALA A 6 -27.17 8.31 1.43
N VAL A 7 -26.88 8.73 2.67
CA VAL A 7 -27.77 8.56 3.83
C VAL A 7 -28.59 9.83 4.05
N ASP A 8 -29.86 9.67 4.40
CA ASP A 8 -30.82 10.77 4.41
C ASP A 8 -31.19 11.20 5.84
N TYR A 9 -31.37 10.24 6.75
CA TYR A 9 -31.82 10.53 8.11
C TYR A 9 -31.18 9.64 9.17
N PRO A 10 -30.88 10.18 10.36
CA PRO A 10 -30.58 9.37 11.53
C PRO A 10 -31.86 8.65 11.99
N PHE A 11 -31.69 7.41 12.41
CA PHE A 11 -32.69 6.57 13.04
C PHE A 11 -32.09 6.05 14.33
N GLU A 12 -32.74 6.38 15.44
CA GLU A 12 -32.42 5.82 16.75
C GLU A 12 -33.42 4.71 17.03
N TYR A 13 -32.90 3.54 17.33
CA TYR A 13 -33.69 2.39 17.76
C TYR A 13 -33.10 1.85 19.05
N GLU A 14 -33.81 0.99 19.76
CA GLU A 14 -33.41 0.35 21.05
C GLU A 14 -31.96 -0.16 21.10
N ARG A 15 -31.34 -0.35 19.93
CA ARG A 15 -30.00 -0.88 19.69
C ARG A 15 -28.99 0.14 19.15
N GLY A 16 -29.24 1.45 19.24
CA GLY A 16 -28.30 2.52 18.90
C GLY A 16 -28.70 3.33 17.65
N ILE A 17 -27.71 4.00 17.05
CA ILE A 17 -27.93 4.95 15.95
C ILE A 17 -27.49 4.37 14.61
N VAL A 18 -28.36 4.57 13.62
CA VAL A 18 -28.12 4.27 12.22
C VAL A 18 -28.39 5.51 11.39
N LEU A 19 -27.57 5.80 10.39
CA LEU A 19 -27.94 6.74 9.33
C LEU A 19 -28.45 5.93 8.16
N LYS A 20 -29.70 6.15 7.76
CA LYS A 20 -30.35 5.38 6.70
C LYS A 20 -30.51 6.21 5.44
N GLY A 21 -30.11 5.62 4.31
CA GLY A 21 -30.49 6.04 2.97
C GLY A 21 -31.50 5.09 2.33
N PHE A 22 -31.72 5.24 1.03
CA PHE A 22 -32.57 4.30 0.27
C PHE A 22 -31.92 2.91 0.15
N ASN A 23 -30.63 2.87 -0.22
CA ASN A 23 -29.87 1.64 -0.49
C ASN A 23 -28.62 1.49 0.40
N THR A 24 -28.51 2.31 1.43
CA THR A 24 -27.32 2.41 2.29
C THR A 24 -27.71 2.54 3.75
N LEU A 25 -26.88 1.98 4.64
CA LEU A 25 -26.93 2.22 6.08
C LEU A 25 -25.52 2.55 6.59
N LEU A 26 -25.44 3.46 7.55
CA LEU A 26 -24.27 3.65 8.40
C LEU A 26 -24.64 3.24 9.81
N VAL A 27 -23.98 2.22 10.34
CA VAL A 27 -24.25 1.67 11.66
C VAL A 27 -23.10 2.01 12.58
N VAL A 28 -23.34 2.62 13.74
CA VAL A 28 -22.25 2.83 14.70
C VAL A 28 -21.83 1.49 15.30
N THR A 29 -20.54 1.18 15.26
CA THR A 29 -20.01 -0.10 15.76
C THR A 29 -19.13 0.00 17.00
N ALA A 30 -18.47 1.14 17.19
CA ALA A 30 -17.62 1.36 18.34
C ALA A 30 -17.52 2.84 18.68
N LYS A 31 -17.25 3.12 19.94
CA LYS A 31 -16.76 4.41 20.42
C LYS A 31 -15.34 4.23 20.90
N ARG A 32 -14.57 5.29 20.80
CA ARG A 32 -13.22 5.37 21.35
C ARG A 32 -13.11 6.68 22.10
N VAL A 33 -12.83 6.60 23.39
CA VAL A 33 -12.55 7.78 24.21
C VAL A 33 -11.04 8.02 24.19
N THR A 34 -10.64 9.24 23.85
CA THR A 34 -9.24 9.69 23.87
C THR A 34 -9.12 10.91 24.78
N ASP A 35 -7.89 11.26 25.17
CA ASP A 35 -7.61 12.47 25.96
C ASP A 35 -8.15 13.76 25.32
N SER A 36 -8.30 13.76 23.99
CA SER A 36 -8.80 14.87 23.18
C SER A 36 -10.31 14.85 22.91
N GLY A 37 -11.04 13.80 23.33
CA GLY A 37 -12.49 13.66 23.12
C GLY A 37 -12.90 12.28 22.60
N SER A 38 -14.18 12.14 22.24
CA SER A 38 -14.77 10.90 21.73
C SER A 38 -14.66 10.78 20.21
N ALA A 39 -14.49 9.55 19.73
CA ALA A 39 -14.56 9.23 18.31
C ALA A 39 -15.44 8.01 18.06
N PHE A 40 -16.20 8.02 16.96
CA PHE A 40 -17.12 6.94 16.61
C PHE A 40 -16.71 6.22 15.34
N GLN A 41 -16.82 4.89 15.35
CA GLN A 41 -16.66 4.05 14.16
C GLN A 41 -18.03 3.69 13.58
N TRP A 42 -18.16 3.80 12.27
CA TRP A 42 -19.37 3.52 11.50
C TRP A 42 -19.12 2.42 10.47
N HIS A 43 -19.98 1.43 10.40
CA HIS A 43 -19.96 0.42 9.35
C HIS A 43 -20.89 0.81 8.20
N PHE A 44 -20.38 0.75 6.96
CA PHE A 44 -21.15 1.06 5.75
C PHE A 44 -21.75 -0.20 5.12
N VAL A 45 -23.07 -0.26 5.15
CA VAL A 45 -23.87 -1.31 4.51
C VAL A 45 -24.42 -0.75 3.20
N HIS A 46 -24.29 -1.51 2.13
CA HIS A 46 -24.90 -1.20 0.84
C HIS A 46 -25.68 -2.40 0.32
N SER A 47 -26.80 -2.15 -0.32
CA SER A 47 -27.58 -3.16 -1.03
C SER A 47 -28.03 -2.64 -2.38
N LYS A 48 -28.13 -3.55 -3.37
CA LYS A 48 -28.69 -3.22 -4.70
C LYS A 48 -30.18 -2.88 -4.62
N ASN A 49 -30.85 -3.36 -3.58
CA ASN A 49 -32.27 -3.13 -3.31
C ASN A 49 -32.43 -2.24 -2.08
N ASN A 50 -33.63 -1.68 -1.91
CA ASN A 50 -33.98 -0.91 -0.71
C ASN A 50 -33.67 -1.73 0.54
N ILE A 51 -33.03 -1.10 1.53
CA ILE A 51 -32.75 -1.71 2.83
C ILE A 51 -33.90 -1.31 3.77
N PRO A 52 -34.88 -2.20 4.05
CA PRO A 52 -35.90 -1.88 5.03
C PRO A 52 -35.26 -1.76 6.41
N LEU A 53 -35.79 -0.86 7.24
CA LEU A 53 -35.32 -0.70 8.63
C LEU A 53 -35.43 -2.01 9.42
N SER A 54 -36.42 -2.85 9.11
CA SER A 54 -36.57 -4.17 9.74
C SER A 54 -35.34 -5.06 9.57
N ARG A 55 -34.65 -4.96 8.43
CA ARG A 55 -33.41 -5.70 8.21
C ARG A 55 -32.29 -5.26 9.15
N TYR A 56 -32.32 -4.02 9.64
CA TYR A 56 -31.41 -3.58 10.70
C TYR A 56 -31.87 -4.05 12.08
N THR A 57 -33.17 -3.99 12.38
CA THR A 57 -33.69 -4.33 13.72
C THR A 57 -33.65 -5.82 14.02
N ASP A 58 -33.78 -6.66 12.99
CA ASP A 58 -34.02 -8.10 13.14
C ASP A 58 -32.75 -8.93 12.91
N ASP A 59 -31.70 -8.34 12.33
CA ASP A 59 -30.49 -9.05 11.91
C ASP A 59 -29.32 -8.72 12.84
N GLU A 60 -28.93 -9.71 13.64
CA GLU A 60 -27.86 -9.59 14.63
C GLU A 60 -26.51 -9.15 14.06
N ARG A 61 -26.31 -9.32 12.75
CA ARG A 61 -25.09 -8.90 12.05
C ARG A 61 -24.89 -7.37 12.04
N TYR A 62 -25.96 -6.59 12.22
CA TYR A 62 -25.86 -5.12 12.32
C TYR A 62 -25.81 -4.63 13.78
N HIS A 63 -25.60 -5.53 14.73
CA HIS A 63 -25.56 -5.23 16.16
C HIS A 63 -24.15 -5.37 16.76
N ILE A 64 -23.14 -5.02 15.97
CA ILE A 64 -21.73 -5.04 16.37
C ILE A 64 -21.47 -3.77 17.18
N TRP A 65 -21.94 -3.69 18.42
CA TRP A 65 -21.49 -2.67 19.38
C TRP A 65 -20.50 -3.33 20.32
N GLU A 66 -19.22 -3.00 20.18
CA GLU A 66 -18.12 -3.72 20.84
C GLU A 66 -18.01 -3.44 22.35
N GLU A 67 -18.60 -2.35 22.86
CA GLU A 67 -18.51 -1.97 24.28
C GLU A 67 -19.74 -2.42 25.06
N GLU A 68 -19.72 -3.67 25.58
CA GLU A 68 -20.84 -4.26 26.34
C GLU A 68 -21.19 -3.49 27.63
N GLU A 69 -20.26 -2.71 28.20
CA GLU A 69 -20.44 -2.01 29.47
C GLU A 69 -20.87 -0.53 29.34
N GLU A 70 -20.75 0.10 28.15
CA GLU A 70 -21.17 1.49 27.95
C GLU A 70 -22.62 1.60 27.42
N SER A 71 -23.32 2.65 27.86
CA SER A 71 -24.60 3.03 27.26
C SER A 71 -24.39 3.33 25.77
N ARG A 72 -25.21 2.71 24.91
CA ARG A 72 -25.17 2.91 23.46
C ARG A 72 -25.21 4.39 23.10
N PRO A 73 -24.56 4.79 22.00
CA PRO A 73 -24.38 6.21 21.71
C PRO A 73 -25.66 6.84 21.22
N GLN A 74 -25.98 8.00 21.83
CA GLN A 74 -27.06 8.89 21.43
C GLN A 74 -26.57 9.91 20.40
N LEU A 75 -27.50 10.57 19.71
CA LEU A 75 -27.19 11.38 18.53
C LEU A 75 -26.39 12.62 18.93
N GLU A 76 -26.70 13.12 20.12
CA GLU A 76 -26.01 14.20 20.82
C GLU A 76 -24.54 13.82 21.04
N ASN A 77 -24.28 12.63 21.60
CA ASN A 77 -22.92 12.14 21.86
C ASN A 77 -22.10 12.01 20.57
N ILE A 78 -22.75 11.57 19.49
CA ILE A 78 -22.14 11.45 18.16
C ILE A 78 -21.84 12.83 17.56
N ARG A 79 -22.74 13.80 17.74
CA ARG A 79 -22.56 15.19 17.26
C ARG A 79 -21.44 15.91 17.98
N GLU A 80 -21.24 15.58 19.26
CA GLU A 80 -20.15 16.10 20.09
C GLU A 80 -18.80 15.41 19.83
N ALA A 81 -18.80 14.33 19.04
CA ALA A 81 -17.59 13.60 18.73
C ALA A 81 -16.61 14.46 17.93
N ILE A 82 -15.35 14.46 18.36
CA ILE A 82 -14.27 15.16 17.67
C ILE A 82 -13.92 14.48 16.34
N ARG A 83 -14.32 13.22 16.16
CA ARG A 83 -14.01 12.44 14.96
C ARG A 83 -15.02 11.31 14.73
N THR A 84 -15.28 11.04 13.46
CA THR A 84 -16.00 9.84 13.02
C THR A 84 -15.18 9.11 11.98
N PHE A 85 -15.12 7.78 12.08
CA PHE A 85 -14.45 6.91 11.14
C PHE A 85 -15.50 6.07 10.43
N LEU A 86 -15.37 5.90 9.13
CA LEU A 86 -16.07 4.84 8.41
C LEU A 86 -15.21 3.57 8.51
N GLY A 87 -15.54 2.67 9.43
CA GLY A 87 -14.79 1.48 9.79
C GLY A 87 -15.27 0.17 9.17
N TRP A 88 -14.26 -0.68 8.97
CA TRP A 88 -14.23 -2.12 8.68
C TRP A 88 -15.21 -2.65 7.64
N ASN A 89 -14.68 -2.92 6.45
CA ASN A 89 -15.17 -3.98 5.58
C ASN A 89 -14.21 -5.15 5.80
N ASP A 90 -14.76 -6.28 6.21
CA ASP A 90 -14.05 -7.52 6.56
C ASP A 90 -13.31 -8.13 5.37
N CYS A 91 -13.77 -7.84 4.15
CA CYS A 91 -13.18 -8.34 2.92
C CYS A 91 -12.92 -7.21 1.91
N TYR A 92 -11.68 -6.77 1.79
CA TYR A 92 -11.21 -6.08 0.60
C TYR A 92 -10.41 -7.07 -0.24
N GLU A 93 -10.71 -7.13 -1.54
CA GLU A 93 -9.86 -7.84 -2.47
C GLU A 93 -8.89 -6.85 -3.09
N ILE A 94 -7.61 -7.16 -2.91
CA ILE A 94 -6.52 -6.42 -3.51
C ILE A 94 -6.22 -7.09 -4.84
N GLN A 95 -6.58 -6.42 -5.93
CA GLN A 95 -6.36 -6.88 -7.30
C GLN A 95 -5.22 -6.09 -7.96
N LEU A 96 -4.16 -5.78 -7.20
CA LEU A 96 -2.98 -5.07 -7.75
C LEU A 96 -2.41 -5.80 -8.98
N GLY A 97 -2.42 -7.14 -9.00
CA GLY A 97 -1.93 -7.94 -10.14
C GLY A 97 -2.80 -7.89 -11.41
N GLU A 98 -4.01 -7.32 -11.34
CA GLU A 98 -4.92 -7.20 -12.49
C GLU A 98 -4.82 -5.85 -13.20
N VAL A 99 -4.24 -4.86 -12.53
CA VAL A 99 -4.03 -3.52 -13.08
C VAL A 99 -3.07 -3.58 -14.26
N ASP A 100 -3.46 -2.97 -15.38
CA ASP A 100 -2.56 -2.83 -16.51
C ASP A 100 -1.37 -1.97 -16.07
N PRO A 101 -0.13 -2.49 -16.12
CA PRO A 101 1.01 -1.71 -15.65
C PRO A 101 1.31 -0.47 -16.51
N SER A 102 0.65 -0.30 -17.66
CA SER A 102 0.66 0.95 -18.44
C SER A 102 -0.20 2.08 -17.84
N ASP A 103 -1.16 1.77 -16.97
CA ASP A 103 -1.98 2.78 -16.28
C ASP A 103 -1.21 3.48 -15.14
N VAL A 104 -0.08 2.90 -14.73
CA VAL A 104 0.71 3.36 -13.58
C VAL A 104 1.72 4.39 -14.01
N THR A 105 1.64 5.57 -13.39
CA THR A 105 2.49 6.72 -13.73
C THR A 105 3.09 7.36 -12.48
N VAL A 106 4.03 8.30 -12.71
CA VAL A 106 4.65 9.09 -11.64
C VAL A 106 3.67 10.14 -11.13
N THR A 107 3.61 10.36 -9.81
CA THR A 107 2.75 11.42 -9.26
C THR A 107 3.32 12.82 -9.57
N THR A 108 2.52 13.86 -9.33
CA THR A 108 2.95 15.25 -9.51
C THR A 108 3.68 15.82 -8.28
N LEU A 109 4.10 14.97 -7.33
CA LEU A 109 4.74 15.42 -6.09
C LEU A 109 6.14 16.01 -6.33
N CYS A 110 6.40 17.11 -5.64
CA CYS A 110 7.70 17.78 -5.67
C CYS A 110 8.80 16.90 -5.07
N ARG A 111 9.98 16.93 -5.71
CA ARG A 111 11.20 16.30 -5.20
C ARG A 111 11.67 17.04 -3.95
N MET A 112 12.02 16.29 -2.92
CA MET A 112 12.62 16.82 -1.70
C MET A 112 14.08 16.36 -1.58
N GLY A 113 14.93 17.30 -1.20
CA GLY A 113 16.34 17.03 -0.93
C GLY A 113 17.17 16.72 -2.18
N ARG A 114 18.31 16.06 -1.97
CA ARG A 114 19.25 15.70 -3.04
C ARG A 114 18.84 14.38 -3.69
N SER A 115 19.23 14.23 -4.95
CA SER A 115 19.15 12.95 -5.66
C SER A 115 19.87 11.88 -4.87
N LEU A 116 19.19 10.77 -4.64
CA LEU A 116 19.74 9.61 -3.97
C LEU A 116 20.03 8.56 -5.05
N ALA A 117 21.30 8.18 -5.22
CA ALA A 117 21.69 7.17 -6.17
C ALA A 117 21.84 5.82 -5.46
N LEU A 118 21.03 4.83 -5.84
CA LEU A 118 21.25 3.45 -5.42
C LEU A 118 22.33 2.87 -6.33
N LYS A 119 23.57 2.81 -5.86
CA LYS A 119 24.62 2.03 -6.54
C LYS A 119 24.41 0.56 -6.19
N THR A 120 23.52 -0.13 -6.91
CA THR A 120 23.47 -1.59 -6.85
C THR A 120 24.68 -2.12 -7.61
N VAL A 121 25.59 -2.85 -6.94
CA VAL A 121 26.69 -3.56 -7.61
C VAL A 121 26.13 -4.87 -8.18
N GLY A 122 25.23 -4.74 -9.15
CA GLY A 122 24.84 -5.83 -10.04
C GLY A 122 25.90 -6.00 -11.13
N PHE A 123 26.17 -7.24 -11.54
CA PHE A 123 27.12 -7.60 -12.59
C PHE A 123 26.73 -6.95 -13.94
N ASN A 124 27.09 -5.70 -14.15
CA ASN A 124 27.08 -5.09 -15.48
C ASN A 124 28.36 -5.54 -16.20
N ALA A 125 28.25 -6.59 -17.03
CA ALA A 125 29.23 -6.84 -18.08
C ALA A 125 29.11 -5.74 -19.16
N GLY A 126 29.50 -4.52 -18.80
CA GLY A 126 29.40 -3.34 -19.66
C GLY A 126 30.69 -2.53 -19.58
N ILE A 127 31.50 -2.63 -20.64
CA ILE A 127 32.70 -1.81 -20.85
C ILE A 127 32.23 -0.36 -21.05
N GLY A 128 32.35 0.48 -20.02
CA GLY A 128 31.95 1.89 -20.08
C GLY A 128 32.99 2.81 -19.45
N LYS A 129 33.85 3.38 -20.29
CA LYS A 129 34.68 4.54 -19.93
C LYS A 129 33.74 5.76 -19.84
N SER A 130 33.64 6.41 -18.69
CA SER A 130 32.99 7.73 -18.61
C SER A 130 33.86 8.73 -17.84
N PRO A 131 33.92 10.01 -18.28
CA PRO A 131 34.87 10.99 -17.77
C PRO A 131 34.39 11.62 -16.46
N MET A 132 35.37 11.93 -15.62
CA MET A 132 35.21 12.56 -14.31
C MET A 132 34.51 13.92 -14.45
N THR A 133 33.26 14.02 -13.97
CA THR A 133 32.53 15.29 -13.87
C THR A 133 32.69 15.82 -12.45
N VAL A 134 33.36 16.97 -12.28
CA VAL A 134 33.54 17.63 -10.97
C VAL A 134 32.26 18.40 -10.64
N GLY A 135 31.41 17.79 -9.83
CA GLY A 135 30.31 18.43 -9.13
C GLY A 135 30.15 17.73 -7.79
N ALA A 136 29.99 18.49 -6.69
CA ALA A 136 29.86 17.92 -5.35
C ALA A 136 28.48 17.25 -5.17
N SER A 137 28.32 16.06 -5.75
CA SER A 137 27.21 15.15 -5.43
C SER A 137 27.65 14.22 -4.30
N ALA A 138 27.03 14.36 -3.13
CA ALA A 138 27.17 13.35 -2.07
C ALA A 138 26.37 12.10 -2.50
N THR A 139 27.02 11.18 -3.19
CA THR A 139 26.48 9.85 -3.47
C THR A 139 26.77 8.97 -2.26
N PHE A 140 25.72 8.57 -1.53
CA PHE A 140 25.85 7.59 -0.46
C PHE A 140 25.95 6.20 -1.09
N GLU A 141 27.08 5.55 -0.87
CA GLU A 141 27.36 4.21 -1.38
C GLU A 141 26.84 3.18 -0.36
N VAL A 142 25.89 2.35 -0.79
CA VAL A 142 25.51 1.16 -0.03
C VAL A 142 26.54 0.10 -0.38
N GLN A 143 27.50 -0.11 0.51
CA GLN A 143 28.49 -1.16 0.36
C GLN A 143 27.80 -2.51 0.67
N GLU A 144 27.50 -3.30 -0.36
CA GLU A 144 27.11 -4.69 -0.15
C GLU A 144 28.33 -5.46 0.33
N ASP A 145 28.38 -5.77 1.62
CA ASP A 145 29.28 -6.80 2.12
C ASP A 145 28.84 -8.13 1.49
N SER A 146 29.64 -8.56 0.50
CA SER A 146 29.43 -9.71 -0.37
C SER A 146 29.62 -11.04 0.34
N VAL A 147 29.10 -11.19 1.55
CA VAL A 147 29.05 -12.47 2.22
C VAL A 147 27.91 -13.25 1.56
N ARG A 148 28.30 -14.16 0.65
CA ARG A 148 27.48 -15.16 -0.06
C ARG A 148 26.79 -16.17 0.89
N HIS A 149 26.24 -15.72 2.02
CA HIS A 149 25.30 -16.53 2.79
C HIS A 149 24.05 -16.70 1.92
N SER A 150 23.80 -17.95 1.53
CA SER A 150 22.65 -18.47 0.78
C SER A 150 21.62 -17.43 0.36
N ARG A 151 21.76 -16.90 -0.87
CA ARG A 151 20.76 -16.00 -1.48
C ARG A 151 19.36 -16.62 -1.47
N GLU A 152 19.28 -17.94 -1.55
CA GLU A 152 18.02 -18.68 -1.49
C GLU A 152 17.34 -18.58 -0.12
N THR A 153 18.08 -18.78 0.97
CA THR A 153 17.54 -18.64 2.33
C THR A 153 17.06 -17.21 2.58
N ARG A 154 17.87 -16.21 2.18
CA ARG A 154 17.50 -14.80 2.28
C ARG A 154 16.26 -14.47 1.46
N PHE A 155 16.15 -15.01 0.25
CA PHE A 155 14.96 -14.83 -0.59
C PHE A 155 13.71 -15.41 0.07
N ILE A 156 13.77 -16.62 0.60
CA ILE A 156 12.62 -17.27 1.26
C ILE A 156 12.20 -16.48 2.51
N GLU A 157 13.15 -16.03 3.32
CA GLU A 157 12.90 -15.20 4.50
C GLU A 157 12.31 -13.82 4.13
N MET A 158 12.84 -13.18 3.09
CA MET A 158 12.32 -11.93 2.57
C MET A 158 10.87 -12.07 2.09
N ILE A 159 10.56 -13.12 1.30
CA ILE A 159 9.19 -13.37 0.86
C ILE A 159 8.27 -13.66 2.05
N ALA A 160 8.71 -14.46 3.03
CA ALA A 160 7.90 -14.76 4.21
C ALA A 160 7.60 -13.52 5.05
N SER A 161 8.61 -12.69 5.33
CA SER A 161 8.43 -11.44 6.10
C SER A 161 7.56 -10.42 5.36
N SER A 162 7.69 -10.34 4.03
CA SER A 162 6.94 -9.38 3.20
C SER A 162 5.41 -9.60 3.20
N ILE A 163 4.92 -10.76 3.61
CA ILE A 163 3.48 -11.02 3.83
C ILE A 163 2.96 -10.19 4.99
N THR A 164 3.72 -10.13 6.07
CA THR A 164 3.32 -9.45 7.31
C THR A 164 3.78 -8.00 7.37
N THR A 165 4.72 -7.61 6.50
CA THR A 165 5.25 -6.25 6.45
C THR A 165 4.26 -5.29 5.77
N PRO A 166 3.72 -4.28 6.48
CA PRO A 166 2.75 -3.38 5.89
C PRO A 166 3.42 -2.16 5.24
N ILE A 167 2.96 -1.82 4.03
CA ILE A 167 3.36 -0.65 3.25
C ILE A 167 2.12 0.22 3.01
N LEU A 168 2.28 1.54 3.19
CA LEU A 168 1.26 2.50 2.81
C LEU A 168 1.44 2.87 1.34
N LEU A 169 0.53 2.41 0.48
CA LEU A 169 0.36 2.95 -0.86
C LEU A 169 -0.50 4.21 -0.75
N TYR A 170 0.02 5.36 -1.18
CA TYR A 170 -0.71 6.63 -1.10
C TYR A 170 -0.87 7.27 -2.47
N ALA A 171 -2.11 7.54 -2.87
CA ALA A 171 -2.45 8.26 -4.08
C ALA A 171 -2.72 9.73 -3.72
N PRO A 172 -1.76 10.65 -3.94
CA PRO A 172 -1.88 12.04 -3.51
C PRO A 172 -3.00 12.79 -4.24
N ASP A 173 -3.18 12.54 -5.54
CA ASP A 173 -4.21 13.17 -6.37
C ASP A 173 -5.62 12.81 -5.88
N GLU A 174 -5.80 11.57 -5.41
CA GLU A 174 -7.06 11.05 -4.87
C GLU A 174 -7.21 11.27 -3.37
N ARG A 175 -6.14 11.71 -2.69
CA ARG A 175 -6.02 11.80 -1.22
C ARG A 175 -6.41 10.49 -0.53
N ARG A 176 -6.09 9.37 -1.16
CA ARG A 176 -6.48 8.02 -0.74
C ARG A 176 -5.23 7.22 -0.39
N GLY A 177 -5.33 6.37 0.63
CA GLY A 177 -4.24 5.50 1.05
C GLY A 177 -4.76 4.10 1.36
N TRP A 178 -3.92 3.10 1.09
CA TRP A 178 -4.18 1.70 1.37
C TRP A 178 -3.01 1.11 2.12
N LEU A 179 -3.31 0.33 3.15
CA LEU A 179 -2.31 -0.48 3.82
C LEU A 179 -2.29 -1.85 3.16
N VAL A 180 -1.16 -2.22 2.58
CA VAL A 180 -1.00 -3.48 1.85
C VAL A 180 0.22 -4.24 2.34
N ALA A 181 0.22 -5.56 2.17
CA ALA A 181 1.42 -6.35 2.38
C ALA A 181 2.51 -5.96 1.37
N GLN A 182 3.75 -5.89 1.81
CA GLN A 182 4.92 -5.60 0.99
C GLN A 182 5.03 -6.58 -0.19
N LEU A 183 4.65 -7.85 0.00
CA LEU A 183 4.69 -8.87 -1.06
C LEU A 183 3.90 -8.44 -2.30
N TRP A 184 2.72 -7.83 -2.11
CA TRP A 184 1.89 -7.33 -3.20
C TRP A 184 2.58 -6.24 -4.01
N VAL A 185 3.20 -5.31 -3.28
CA VAL A 185 3.98 -4.21 -3.87
C VAL A 185 5.12 -4.77 -4.70
N LEU A 186 5.87 -5.74 -4.19
CA LEU A 186 7.01 -6.35 -4.88
C LEU A 186 6.62 -7.09 -6.17
N VAL A 187 5.56 -7.92 -6.12
CA VAL A 187 5.09 -8.62 -7.33
C VAL A 187 4.66 -7.62 -8.39
N TYR A 188 3.94 -6.58 -7.98
CA TYR A 188 3.46 -5.59 -8.92
C TYR A 188 4.58 -4.71 -9.50
N MET A 189 5.59 -4.35 -8.67
CA MET A 189 6.82 -3.72 -9.15
C MET A 189 7.55 -4.60 -10.17
N ALA A 190 7.63 -5.92 -9.93
CA ALA A 190 8.26 -6.85 -10.85
C ALA A 190 7.51 -6.93 -12.20
N LEU A 191 6.18 -6.90 -12.19
CA LEU A 191 5.36 -6.85 -13.41
C LEU A 191 5.61 -5.56 -14.21
N ILE A 192 5.67 -4.41 -13.54
CA ILE A 192 6.00 -3.12 -14.19
C ILE A 192 7.41 -3.15 -14.77
N TYR A 193 8.38 -3.64 -13.99
CA TYR A 193 9.76 -3.79 -14.45
C TYR A 193 9.82 -4.66 -15.72
N ALA A 194 9.17 -5.82 -15.69
CA ALA A 194 9.14 -6.72 -16.83
C ALA A 194 8.50 -6.10 -18.07
N GLN A 195 7.40 -5.35 -17.93
CA GLN A 195 6.80 -4.67 -19.07
C GLN A 195 7.72 -3.58 -19.65
N GLN A 196 8.30 -2.74 -18.79
CA GLN A 196 9.17 -1.63 -19.22
C GLN A 196 10.47 -2.11 -19.89
N HIS A 197 10.95 -3.29 -19.51
CA HIS A 197 12.13 -3.92 -20.08
C HIS A 197 11.82 -5.02 -21.10
N GLU A 198 10.56 -5.18 -21.49
CA GLU A 198 10.08 -6.19 -22.44
C GLU A 198 10.58 -7.61 -22.10
N LEU A 199 10.49 -8.01 -20.83
CA LEU A 199 10.99 -9.30 -20.37
C LEU A 199 10.01 -10.44 -20.65
N GLU A 200 10.53 -11.56 -21.15
CA GLU A 200 9.81 -12.81 -21.38
C GLU A 200 10.53 -13.99 -20.69
N PRO A 201 9.80 -14.91 -20.03
CA PRO A 201 8.38 -14.78 -19.69
C PRO A 201 8.15 -13.66 -18.66
N ALA A 202 6.93 -13.14 -18.60
CA ALA A 202 6.57 -12.18 -17.55
C ALA A 202 6.59 -12.84 -16.16
N PRO A 203 6.89 -12.08 -15.09
CA PRO A 203 6.75 -12.55 -13.72
C PRO A 203 5.34 -13.09 -13.45
N PRO A 204 5.19 -14.10 -12.56
CA PRO A 204 3.89 -14.59 -12.19
C PRO A 204 3.02 -13.49 -11.56
N LYS A 205 1.77 -13.37 -12.02
CA LYS A 205 0.79 -12.50 -11.37
C LYS A 205 0.45 -13.03 -9.97
N ALA A 206 0.22 -12.12 -9.03
CA ALA A 206 -0.15 -12.50 -7.68
C ALA A 206 -1.65 -12.88 -7.59
N TYR A 207 -1.94 -13.88 -6.75
CA TYR A 207 -3.29 -14.28 -6.36
C TYR A 207 -3.77 -13.46 -5.18
N SER A 208 -5.08 -13.17 -5.09
CA SER A 208 -5.68 -12.47 -3.93
C SER A 208 -5.35 -13.10 -2.57
N ASN A 209 -4.96 -14.37 -2.54
CA ASN A 209 -4.37 -15.04 -1.38
C ASN A 209 -2.83 -14.91 -1.34
N LEU A 210 -2.31 -14.22 -0.33
CA LEU A 210 -0.87 -13.99 -0.12
C LEU A 210 -0.03 -15.26 0.02
N GLU A 211 -0.52 -16.30 0.70
CA GLU A 211 0.23 -17.56 0.87
C GLU A 211 0.35 -18.32 -0.45
N ARG A 212 -0.70 -18.29 -1.29
CA ARG A 212 -0.62 -18.85 -2.65
C ARG A 212 0.39 -18.08 -3.50
N THR A 213 0.39 -16.75 -3.42
CA THR A 213 1.38 -15.91 -4.10
C THR A 213 2.79 -16.22 -3.62
N ARG A 214 3.03 -16.33 -2.31
CA ARG A 214 4.33 -16.73 -1.77
C ARG A 214 4.79 -18.09 -2.29
N LYS A 215 3.93 -19.11 -2.24
CA LYS A 215 4.26 -20.44 -2.75
C LYS A 215 4.64 -20.39 -4.24
N LEU A 216 3.85 -19.68 -5.04
CA LEU A 216 4.10 -19.49 -6.47
C LEU A 216 5.47 -18.85 -6.74
N LEU A 217 5.82 -17.79 -6.01
CA LEU A 217 7.11 -17.10 -6.20
C LEU A 217 8.30 -17.95 -5.78
N ILE A 218 8.15 -18.77 -4.73
CA ILE A 218 9.19 -19.71 -4.30
C ILE A 218 9.39 -20.81 -5.35
N GLU A 219 8.30 -21.37 -5.89
CA GLU A 219 8.35 -22.39 -6.95
C GLU A 219 8.94 -21.85 -8.27
N ASN A 220 8.79 -20.55 -8.53
CA ASN A 220 9.29 -19.87 -9.73
C ASN A 220 10.54 -19.02 -9.46
N SER A 221 11.26 -19.25 -8.36
CA SER A 221 12.40 -18.42 -7.94
C SER A 221 13.53 -18.38 -8.99
N GLU A 222 13.77 -19.51 -9.66
CA GLU A 222 14.76 -19.67 -10.72
C GLU A 222 14.25 -19.31 -12.13
N LEU A 223 13.03 -18.77 -12.25
CA LEU A 223 12.48 -18.32 -13.52
C LEU A 223 13.40 -17.25 -14.12
N LYS A 224 14.01 -17.55 -15.26
CA LYS A 224 14.91 -16.64 -15.97
C LYS A 224 14.11 -15.65 -16.80
N LEU A 225 14.18 -14.38 -16.45
CA LEU A 225 13.57 -13.28 -17.20
C LEU A 225 14.57 -12.79 -18.26
N LEU A 226 14.13 -12.72 -19.52
CA LEU A 226 14.99 -12.38 -20.66
C LEU A 226 14.39 -11.23 -21.45
N PRO A 227 15.17 -10.20 -21.86
CA PRO A 227 14.67 -9.20 -22.78
C PRO A 227 14.24 -9.83 -24.10
N LYS A 228 13.09 -9.40 -24.62
CA LYS A 228 12.55 -9.87 -25.89
C LYS A 228 13.54 -9.62 -27.03
N GLY A 229 13.67 -10.59 -27.93
CA GLY A 229 14.53 -10.49 -29.11
C GLY A 229 16.03 -10.71 -28.87
N VAL A 230 16.43 -11.13 -27.67
CA VAL A 230 17.83 -11.54 -27.41
C VAL A 230 18.06 -12.96 -27.93
N ASP A 231 19.12 -13.14 -28.72
CA ASP A 231 19.56 -14.46 -29.22
C ASP A 231 19.82 -15.44 -28.07
N LYS A 232 19.49 -16.72 -28.28
CA LYS A 232 19.64 -17.78 -27.27
C LYS A 232 21.05 -17.88 -26.68
N GLU A 233 22.09 -17.61 -27.47
CA GLU A 233 23.49 -17.64 -27.00
C GLU A 233 23.84 -16.46 -26.08
N LYS A 234 23.21 -15.30 -26.28
CA LYS A 234 23.36 -14.13 -25.39
C LYS A 234 22.38 -14.15 -24.23
N ALA A 235 21.30 -14.93 -24.35
CA ALA A 235 20.27 -15.04 -23.33
C ALA A 235 20.85 -15.50 -21.98
N GLU A 236 21.78 -16.45 -21.97
CA GLU A 236 22.39 -16.91 -20.71
C GLU A 236 23.22 -15.83 -20.00
N LEU A 237 23.77 -14.87 -20.74
CA LEU A 237 24.55 -13.76 -20.17
C LEU A 237 23.68 -12.63 -19.62
N VAL A 238 22.43 -12.54 -20.09
CA VAL A 238 21.49 -11.46 -19.74
C VAL A 238 20.30 -11.99 -18.91
N ALA A 239 20.22 -13.30 -18.70
CA ALA A 239 19.20 -13.94 -17.88
C ALA A 239 19.22 -13.40 -16.46
N TYR A 240 18.08 -12.89 -16.04
CA TYR A 240 17.91 -12.31 -14.72
C TYR A 240 16.87 -13.14 -13.93
N PRO A 241 17.30 -13.94 -12.94
CA PRO A 241 16.39 -14.76 -12.16
C PRO A 241 15.33 -13.91 -11.43
N LEU A 242 14.09 -14.39 -11.39
CA LEU A 242 12.99 -13.72 -10.69
C LEU A 242 13.33 -13.45 -9.22
N LYS A 243 13.98 -14.39 -8.54
CA LYS A 243 14.42 -14.20 -7.14
C LYS A 243 15.35 -12.99 -6.99
N ASP A 244 16.28 -12.79 -7.93
CA ASP A 244 17.24 -11.69 -7.87
C ASP A 244 16.52 -10.36 -8.14
N LEU A 245 15.57 -10.33 -9.08
CA LEU A 245 14.70 -9.16 -9.30
C LEU A 245 13.94 -8.76 -8.04
N LEU A 246 13.29 -9.71 -7.39
CA LEU A 246 12.49 -9.45 -6.20
C LEU A 246 13.37 -9.02 -5.02
N CYS A 247 14.56 -9.60 -4.86
CA CYS A 247 15.53 -9.16 -3.85
C CYS A 247 15.97 -7.72 -4.10
N ASP A 248 16.34 -7.37 -5.34
CA ASP A 248 16.77 -6.03 -5.70
C ASP A 248 15.65 -4.98 -5.48
N LEU A 249 14.41 -5.32 -5.83
CA LEU A 249 13.24 -4.46 -5.59
C LEU A 249 12.97 -4.31 -4.09
N ALA A 250 13.07 -5.39 -3.31
CA ALA A 250 12.90 -5.35 -1.85
C ALA A 250 13.97 -4.48 -1.19
N GLN A 251 15.23 -4.60 -1.60
CA GLN A 251 16.32 -3.75 -1.14
C GLN A 251 16.07 -2.27 -1.50
N GLY A 252 15.60 -2.00 -2.72
CA GLY A 252 15.20 -0.66 -3.14
C GLY A 252 14.11 -0.06 -2.25
N LEU A 253 13.12 -0.88 -1.86
CA LEU A 253 12.03 -0.48 -0.99
C LEU A 253 12.45 -0.29 0.48
N GLU A 254 13.30 -1.15 1.02
CA GLU A 254 13.86 -1.01 2.37
C GLU A 254 14.71 0.28 2.47
N TRP A 255 15.52 0.53 1.44
CA TRP A 255 16.30 1.75 1.35
C TRP A 255 15.41 3.00 1.24
N ALA A 256 14.32 2.91 0.48
CA ALA A 256 13.31 3.96 0.36
C ALA A 256 12.66 4.28 1.71
N GLU A 257 12.29 3.23 2.46
CA GLU A 257 11.76 3.32 3.82
C GLU A 257 12.74 4.05 4.76
N GLU A 258 14.00 3.62 4.82
CA GLU A 258 14.97 4.18 5.76
C GLU A 258 15.21 5.68 5.49
N HIS A 259 15.23 6.08 4.21
CA HIS A 259 15.37 7.48 3.84
C HIS A 259 14.13 8.31 4.17
N ALA A 260 12.93 7.80 3.89
CA ALA A 260 11.69 8.45 4.28
C ALA A 260 11.61 8.61 5.81
N ARG A 261 11.99 7.59 6.57
CA ARG A 261 12.02 7.60 8.04
C ARG A 261 12.96 8.67 8.60
N ARG A 262 14.14 8.86 8.01
CA ARG A 262 15.07 9.93 8.41
C ARG A 262 14.47 11.32 8.20
N GLN A 263 13.72 11.53 7.12
CA GLN A 263 13.04 12.81 6.87
C GLN A 263 11.90 13.09 7.86
N ARG A 264 11.21 12.04 8.35
CA ARG A 264 10.15 12.16 9.38
C ARG A 264 10.65 12.68 10.73
N LYS A 265 11.90 12.33 11.12
CA LYS A 265 12.49 12.75 12.41
C LYS A 265 12.76 14.26 12.52
N ILE A 266 12.41 15.05 11.50
CA ILE A 266 12.51 16.51 11.52
C ILE A 266 11.27 17.09 12.22
N PRO A 267 11.39 17.64 13.45
CA PRO A 267 10.28 17.91 14.38
C PRO A 267 9.30 19.03 13.95
N LEU A 268 9.49 19.68 12.81
CA LEU A 268 8.67 20.81 12.36
C LEU A 268 7.66 20.42 11.26
N ARG A 269 7.47 19.12 11.00
CA ARG A 269 6.74 18.65 9.80
C ARG A 269 5.81 17.47 10.07
N HIS A 270 5.04 17.56 11.16
CA HIS A 270 4.06 16.55 11.57
C HIS A 270 2.78 16.52 10.72
N ASP A 271 2.67 17.33 9.66
CA ASP A 271 1.53 17.34 8.72
C ASP A 271 1.87 16.71 7.37
N ARG A 272 2.99 15.97 7.29
CA ARG A 272 3.54 15.48 6.03
C ARG A 272 3.89 14.00 6.10
N ILE A 273 3.66 13.31 5.00
CA ILE A 273 4.20 11.97 4.75
C ILE A 273 5.33 12.06 3.74
N TYR A 274 6.32 11.18 3.95
CA TYR A 274 7.50 11.07 3.11
C TYR A 274 7.58 9.66 2.58
N GLY A 275 7.96 9.54 1.32
CA GLY A 275 7.99 8.27 0.61
C GLY A 275 8.68 8.43 -0.73
N LEU A 276 8.65 7.37 -1.53
CA LEU A 276 9.18 7.37 -2.89
C LEU A 276 8.08 7.04 -3.89
N GLU A 277 8.32 7.35 -5.16
CA GLU A 277 7.40 7.04 -6.25
C GLU A 277 7.42 5.54 -6.57
N PHE A 278 6.24 4.92 -6.61
CA PHE A 278 6.06 3.52 -6.97
C PHE A 278 6.74 3.21 -8.31
N PHE A 279 6.45 4.03 -9.33
CA PHE A 279 6.94 3.81 -10.68
C PHE A 279 8.46 3.96 -10.77
N GLU A 280 9.06 4.92 -10.05
CA GLU A 280 10.52 5.11 -10.04
C GLU A 280 11.22 3.89 -9.40
N LEU A 281 10.67 3.37 -8.29
CA LEU A 281 11.14 2.14 -7.64
C LEU A 281 11.00 0.91 -8.55
N ALA A 282 9.81 0.74 -9.14
CA ALA A 282 9.52 -0.39 -10.04
C ALA A 282 10.44 -0.42 -11.26
N THR A 283 10.75 0.73 -11.85
CA THR A 283 11.61 0.86 -13.05
C THR A 283 13.10 0.97 -12.71
N ARG A 284 13.46 0.84 -11.44
CA ARG A 284 14.83 0.94 -10.93
C ARG A 284 15.60 2.16 -11.46
N GLN A 285 15.01 3.34 -11.40
CA GLN A 285 15.68 4.55 -11.87
C GLN A 285 17.03 4.75 -11.15
N LYS A 286 18.03 5.27 -11.87
CA LYS A 286 19.37 5.51 -11.31
C LYS A 286 19.36 6.47 -10.12
N ASN A 287 18.38 7.36 -10.09
CA ASN A 287 18.26 8.46 -9.15
C ASN A 287 16.85 8.46 -8.57
N TYR A 288 16.77 8.28 -7.27
CA TYR A 288 15.52 8.37 -6.53
C TYR A 288 15.46 9.68 -5.77
N PHE A 289 14.25 10.17 -5.58
CA PHE A 289 14.00 11.35 -4.77
C PHE A 289 12.94 11.02 -3.74
N VAL A 290 13.22 11.32 -2.47
CA VAL A 290 12.16 11.34 -1.48
C VAL A 290 11.17 12.42 -1.90
N LYS A 291 9.89 12.06 -1.91
CA LYS A 291 8.78 12.98 -2.13
C LYS A 291 8.14 13.30 -0.80
N GLU A 292 7.56 14.48 -0.71
CA GLU A 292 6.72 14.86 0.42
C GLU A 292 5.29 15.10 -0.06
N CYS A 293 4.33 14.67 0.72
CA CYS A 293 2.93 15.02 0.55
C CYS A 293 2.39 15.59 1.86
N LYS A 294 1.85 16.80 1.81
CA LYS A 294 1.13 17.37 2.94
C LYS A 294 -0.22 16.67 3.06
N ILE A 295 -0.53 16.14 4.23
CA ILE A 295 -1.85 15.61 4.55
C ILE A 295 -2.59 16.66 5.38
N GLN A 296 -3.88 16.82 5.10
CA GLN A 296 -4.75 17.71 5.87
C GLN A 296 -4.98 17.17 7.29
N ASP A 297 -5.39 18.04 8.22
CA ASP A 297 -5.52 17.74 9.67
C ASP A 297 -6.43 16.54 9.99
N THR A 298 -7.29 16.12 9.06
CA THR A 298 -8.12 14.92 9.14
C THR A 298 -7.44 13.67 8.54
N HIS A 299 -6.13 13.52 8.74
CA HIS A 299 -5.29 12.48 8.11
C HIS A 299 -5.53 11.03 8.60
N GLY A 300 -6.67 10.73 9.25
CA GLY A 300 -7.02 9.36 9.66
C GLY A 300 -6.02 8.66 10.59
N GLY A 301 -5.06 9.39 11.18
CA GLY A 301 -3.98 8.83 12.00
C GLY A 301 -2.76 8.29 11.23
N TRP A 302 -2.66 8.46 9.90
CA TRP A 302 -1.53 7.92 9.12
C TRP A 302 -0.15 8.33 9.64
N ILE A 303 0.00 9.59 10.03
CA ILE A 303 1.28 10.11 10.51
C ILE A 303 1.68 9.41 11.81
N LYS A 304 0.72 9.21 12.73
CA LYS A 304 0.94 8.45 13.96
C LYS A 304 1.35 7.00 13.68
N LEU A 305 0.67 6.32 12.74
CA LEU A 305 1.02 4.94 12.36
C LEU A 305 2.42 4.82 11.73
N LEU A 306 2.87 5.87 11.05
CA LEU A 306 4.21 5.95 10.47
C LEU A 306 5.27 6.26 11.53
N ASP A 307 4.93 7.04 12.55
CA ASP A 307 5.81 7.38 13.68
C ASP A 307 5.96 6.20 14.67
N ASP A 308 4.89 5.43 14.88
CA ASP A 308 4.87 4.22 15.72
C ASP A 308 5.57 3.00 15.06
N GLU A 309 6.25 3.20 13.92
CA GLU A 309 6.94 2.17 13.11
C GLU A 309 6.09 0.94 12.73
N THR A 310 4.75 1.05 12.87
CA THR A 310 3.80 0.03 12.49
C THR A 310 3.76 -0.12 10.98
N ILE A 311 3.85 1.00 10.25
CA ILE A 311 3.97 1.03 8.80
C ILE A 311 5.44 1.21 8.43
N LYS A 312 5.99 0.27 7.65
CA LYS A 312 7.40 0.28 7.25
C LYS A 312 7.70 1.40 6.27
N GLY A 313 7.01 1.43 5.13
CA GLY A 313 7.27 2.41 4.07
C GLY A 313 6.03 3.14 3.59
N VAL A 314 6.25 4.30 2.96
CA VAL A 314 5.25 4.99 2.14
C VAL A 314 5.72 4.95 0.70
N VAL A 315 4.83 4.50 -0.18
CA VAL A 315 5.06 4.51 -1.62
C VAL A 315 3.94 5.31 -2.27
N PHE A 316 4.31 6.39 -2.94
CA PHE A 316 3.37 7.23 -3.68
C PHE A 316 3.03 6.59 -5.01
N CYS A 317 1.75 6.60 -5.37
CA CYS A 317 1.28 5.93 -6.58
C CYS A 317 0.22 6.76 -7.30
N LYS A 318 0.05 6.46 -8.60
CA LYS A 318 -0.99 7.00 -9.45
C LYS A 318 -1.44 5.89 -10.40
N GLY A 319 -2.76 5.75 -10.58
CA GLY A 319 -3.34 4.69 -11.42
C GLY A 319 -3.61 3.36 -10.69
N LEU A 320 -3.38 3.29 -9.37
CA LEU A 320 -3.66 2.09 -8.56
C LEU A 320 -4.98 2.18 -7.77
N GLY A 321 -5.74 3.26 -7.94
CA GLY A 321 -6.90 3.54 -7.10
C GLY A 321 -8.03 2.53 -7.23
N GLU A 322 -8.24 2.06 -8.46
CA GLU A 322 -9.29 1.10 -8.79
C GLU A 322 -8.89 -0.34 -8.43
N SER A 323 -7.64 -0.64 -8.09
CA SER A 323 -7.19 -2.02 -7.77
C SER A 323 -7.73 -2.57 -6.44
N PHE A 324 -8.45 -1.73 -5.70
CA PHE A 324 -8.93 -2.01 -4.36
C PHE A 324 -10.45 -1.98 -4.36
N HIS A 325 -11.04 -3.14 -4.58
CA HIS A 325 -12.48 -3.27 -4.62
C HIS A 325 -13.02 -3.87 -3.31
N LYS A 326 -14.16 -3.35 -2.89
CA LYS A 326 -14.97 -3.98 -1.87
C LYS A 326 -15.55 -5.26 -2.45
N VAL A 327 -15.15 -6.40 -1.92
CA VAL A 327 -15.91 -7.63 -2.15
C VAL A 327 -17.15 -7.49 -1.30
N SER A 328 -18.32 -7.46 -1.95
CA SER A 328 -19.56 -7.68 -1.21
C SER A 328 -19.45 -9.09 -0.65
N PRO A 329 -19.48 -9.29 0.68
CA PRO A 329 -19.42 -10.64 1.19
C PRO A 329 -20.56 -11.44 0.57
N THR A 330 -20.21 -12.43 -0.26
CA THR A 330 -21.13 -13.44 -0.74
C THR A 330 -21.40 -14.34 0.45
N TRP A 331 -22.28 -13.88 1.33
CA TRP A 331 -22.81 -14.72 2.37
C TRP A 331 -23.63 -15.82 1.70
N PRO A 332 -23.44 -17.10 2.07
CA PRO A 332 -24.33 -18.15 1.60
C PRO A 332 -25.76 -17.78 2.02
N LEU A 333 -26.67 -17.82 1.04
CA LEU A 333 -28.11 -17.72 1.26
C LEU A 333 -28.63 -18.96 2.00
#